data_AF-A0A959W5G0-F1
#
_entry.id   AF-A0A959W5G0-F1
#
_cell.length_a   1.000
_cell.length_b   1.000
_cell.length_c   1.000
_cell.angle_alpha   90.00
_cell.angle_beta   90.00
_cell.angle_gamma   90.00
#
_symmetry.space_group_name_H-M   'P 1'
#
loop_
_entity.id
_entity.type
_entity.pdbx_description
1 polymer ?
#
loop_
_entity_poly.entity_id
_entity_poly.type
_entity_poly.pdbx_seq_one_letter_code
_entity_poly.pdbx_strand_id
1 'polypeptide(L)'
;MKAYYDSKADAIGIELVPVDRIDEDYAVHDTYCHVGRLDGQPFTIEFLGTPEALEYVEEAAKVTGVNPQLLVAVTKAVLAAPDRDITFEFDDPFYENESLVA
;
A
#
# COMPACT_ATOMS: atom_id res chain seq x y z
N MET A 1 -7.50 5.90 -0.64
CA MET A 1 -6.09 5.46 -0.56
C MET A 1 -5.19 6.69 -0.45
N LYS A 2 -4.13 6.64 0.35
CA LYS A 2 -3.12 7.70 0.45
C LYS A 2 -1.73 7.11 0.20
N ALA A 3 -0.87 7.81 -0.52
CA ALA A 3 0.50 7.37 -0.72
C ALA A 3 1.49 8.52 -0.51
N TYR A 4 2.68 8.21 -0.01
CA TYR A 4 3.71 9.18 0.32
C TYR A 4 5.11 8.57 0.15
N TYR A 5 6.09 9.43 -0.05
CA TYR A 5 7.50 9.04 -0.05
C TYR A 5 8.13 9.40 1.30
N ASP A 6 8.74 8.42 1.97
CA ASP A 6 9.58 8.64 3.14
C ASP A 6 11.04 8.73 2.70
N SER A 7 11.56 9.95 2.61
CA SER A 7 12.96 10.20 2.23
C SER A 7 13.99 9.74 3.26
N LYS A 8 13.60 9.47 4.51
CA LYS A 8 14.52 8.93 5.53
C LYS A 8 14.70 7.43 5.39
N ALA A 9 13.62 6.73 5.05
CA ALA A 9 13.62 5.30 4.82
C ALA A 9 13.93 4.92 3.36
N ASP A 10 13.93 5.90 2.44
CA ASP A 10 13.96 5.68 0.99
C ASP A 10 12.86 4.70 0.56
N ALA A 11 11.63 5.06 0.94
CA ALA A 11 10.49 4.16 0.90
C ALA A 11 9.23 4.84 0.37
N ILE A 12 8.32 4.03 -0.19
CA ILE A 12 6.96 4.45 -0.54
C ILE A 12 5.98 3.75 0.38
N GLY A 13 5.24 4.54 1.15
CA GLY A 13 4.11 4.08 1.94
C GLY A 13 2.80 4.27 1.16
N ILE A 14 1.95 3.27 1.18
CA ILE A 14 0.60 3.29 0.61
C ILE A 14 -0.40 2.83 1.68
N GLU A 15 -1.22 3.74 2.16
CA GLU A 15 -2.36 3.47 3.05
C GLU A 15 -3.59 3.12 2.21
N LEU A 16 -4.06 1.88 2.34
CA LEU A 16 -5.25 1.36 1.68
C LEU A 16 -6.51 1.87 2.39
N VAL A 17 -6.50 1.80 3.72
CA VAL A 17 -7.55 2.33 4.61
C VAL A 17 -6.92 3.20 5.71
N PRO A 18 -7.60 4.28 6.14
CA PRO A 18 -7.12 5.10 7.24
C PRO A 18 -7.24 4.31 8.55
N VAL A 19 -6.12 4.07 9.23
CA VAL A 19 -6.09 3.42 10.53
C VAL A 19 -5.15 4.17 11.47
N ASP A 20 -5.51 4.18 12.76
CA ASP A 20 -4.71 4.81 13.80
C ASP A 20 -3.68 3.84 14.43
N ARG A 21 -3.68 2.56 14.02
CA ARG A 21 -2.89 1.47 14.63
C ARG A 21 -2.52 0.39 13.62
N ILE A 22 -1.34 -0.18 13.82
CA ILE A 22 -0.81 -1.36 13.12
C ILE A 22 -0.78 -2.51 14.12
N ASP A 23 -1.45 -3.62 13.82
CA ASP A 23 -1.44 -4.80 14.68
C ASP A 23 -0.33 -5.78 14.26
N GLU A 24 -0.17 -6.01 12.94
CA GLU A 24 0.80 -6.96 12.41
C GLU A 24 1.43 -6.46 11.09
N ASP A 25 2.71 -6.76 10.89
CA ASP A 25 3.42 -6.56 9.60
C ASP A 25 3.66 -7.92 8.92
N TYR A 26 3.32 -8.01 7.64
CA TYR A 26 3.51 -9.18 6.79
C TYR A 26 4.52 -8.85 5.68
N ALA A 27 5.71 -9.47 5.74
CA ALA A 27 6.70 -9.34 4.68
C ALA A 27 6.24 -10.10 3.41
N VAL A 28 5.98 -9.36 2.34
CA VAL A 28 5.82 -9.92 0.98
C VAL A 28 7.19 -10.27 0.41
N HIS A 29 8.19 -9.44 0.71
CA HIS A 29 9.60 -9.70 0.53
C HIS A 29 10.36 -9.12 1.71
N ASP A 30 11.21 -9.93 2.36
CA ASP A 30 11.90 -9.62 3.63
C ASP A 30 12.69 -8.29 3.68
N THR A 31 12.97 -7.69 2.52
CA THR A 31 13.76 -6.45 2.42
C THR A 31 13.07 -5.31 1.68
N TYR A 32 12.13 -5.59 0.77
CA TYR A 32 11.71 -4.60 -0.24
C TYR A 32 10.22 -4.37 -0.29
N CYS A 33 9.40 -5.25 0.32
CA CYS A 33 7.95 -5.13 0.26
C CYS A 33 7.29 -5.69 1.53
N HIS A 34 6.62 -4.82 2.26
CA HIS A 34 5.92 -5.13 3.49
C HIS A 34 4.44 -4.76 3.35
N VAL A 35 3.55 -5.51 3.99
CA VAL A 35 2.11 -5.27 4.00
C VAL A 35 1.65 -5.30 5.44
N GLY A 36 1.22 -4.14 5.94
CA GLY A 36 0.58 -4.06 7.25
C GLY A 36 -0.81 -4.67 7.19
N ARG A 37 -1.16 -5.46 8.21
CA ARG A 37 -2.48 -6.05 8.42
C ARG A 37 -3.11 -5.60 9.73
N LEU A 38 -4.43 -5.41 9.67
CA LEU A 38 -5.30 -5.11 10.81
C LEU A 38 -6.48 -6.09 10.74
N ASP A 39 -6.70 -6.85 11.80
CA ASP A 39 -7.72 -7.91 11.84
C ASP A 39 -7.64 -8.90 10.65
N GLY A 40 -6.40 -9.20 10.20
CA GLY A 40 -6.14 -10.07 9.06
C GLY A 40 -6.35 -9.42 7.68
N GLN A 41 -6.85 -8.19 7.62
CA GLN A 41 -7.07 -7.43 6.39
C GLN A 41 -5.88 -6.50 6.10
N PRO A 42 -5.45 -6.37 4.84
CA PRO A 42 -4.39 -5.46 4.44
C PRO A 42 -4.85 -4.00 4.62
N PHE A 43 -4.02 -3.18 5.25
CA PHE A 43 -4.30 -1.74 5.42
C PHE A 43 -3.17 -0.84 4.91
N THR A 44 -1.94 -1.32 4.84
CA THR A 44 -0.80 -0.59 4.26
C THR A 44 0.05 -1.48 3.37
N ILE A 45 0.77 -0.85 2.45
CA ILE A 45 1.85 -1.44 1.66
C ILE A 45 3.06 -0.51 1.80
N GLU A 46 4.22 -1.06 2.11
CA GLU A 46 5.48 -0.33 2.15
C GLU A 46 6.47 -0.94 1.17
N PHE A 47 7.02 -0.11 0.29
CA PHE A 47 8.02 -0.46 -0.70
C PHE A 47 9.34 0.21 -0.32
N LEU A 48 10.35 -0.58 0.07
CA LEU A 48 11.66 -0.08 0.50
C LEU A 48 12.67 -0.15 -0.65
N GLY A 49 13.62 0.78 -0.72
CA GLY A 49 14.68 0.76 -1.72
C GLY A 49 14.13 1.00 -3.13
N THR A 50 13.51 2.16 -3.33
CA THR A 50 13.01 2.54 -4.65
C THR A 50 14.18 2.87 -5.60
N PRO A 51 14.20 2.41 -6.87
CA PRO A 51 13.12 1.82 -7.69
C PRO A 51 12.99 0.28 -7.70
N GLU A 52 13.90 -0.47 -7.09
CA GLU A 52 13.94 -1.95 -7.10
C GLU A 52 12.64 -2.54 -6.54
N ALA A 53 12.00 -1.84 -5.60
CA ALA A 53 10.72 -2.22 -5.01
C ALA A 53 9.56 -2.36 -6.01
N LEU A 54 9.65 -1.72 -7.19
CA LEU A 54 8.62 -1.79 -8.24
C LEU A 54 8.43 -3.22 -8.78
N GLU A 55 9.45 -4.07 -8.67
CA GLU A 55 9.37 -5.47 -9.08
C GLU A 55 8.35 -6.26 -8.25
N TYR A 56 8.08 -5.83 -7.01
CA TYR A 56 7.21 -6.54 -6.06
C TYR A 56 5.75 -6.03 -6.06
N VAL A 57 5.42 -5.09 -6.95
CA VAL A 57 4.07 -4.51 -7.00
C VAL A 57 3.02 -5.56 -7.36
N GLU A 58 3.35 -6.52 -8.22
CA GLU A 58 2.42 -7.59 -8.57
C GLU A 58 2.18 -8.56 -7.40
N GLU A 59 3.20 -8.91 -6.62
CA GLU A 59 3.02 -9.70 -5.41
C GLU A 59 2.20 -8.94 -4.36
N ALA A 60 2.51 -7.66 -4.13
CA ALA A 60 1.77 -6.81 -3.19
C ALA A 60 0.28 -6.73 -3.58
N ALA A 61 -0.01 -6.53 -4.88
CA ALA A 61 -1.37 -6.55 -5.42
C ALA A 61 -2.10 -7.87 -5.14
N LYS A 62 -1.44 -9.02 -5.36
CA LYS A 62 -2.03 -10.34 -5.10
C LYS A 62 -2.34 -10.55 -3.61
N VAL A 63 -1.45 -10.09 -2.73
CA VAL A 63 -1.62 -10.24 -1.27
C VAL A 63 -2.69 -9.31 -0.73
N THR A 64 -2.80 -8.10 -1.28
CA THR A 64 -3.72 -7.08 -0.80
C THR A 64 -5.08 -7.08 -1.50
N GLY A 65 -5.20 -7.74 -2.65
CA GLY A 65 -6.38 -7.68 -3.51
C GLY A 65 -6.49 -6.40 -4.34
N VAL A 66 -5.57 -5.45 -4.18
CA VAL A 66 -5.58 -4.18 -4.91
C VAL A 66 -5.21 -4.40 -6.38
N ASN A 67 -5.81 -3.61 -7.27
CA ASN A 67 -5.47 -3.65 -8.69
C ASN A 67 -3.96 -3.35 -8.92
N PRO A 68 -3.20 -4.23 -9.61
CA PRO A 68 -1.76 -4.04 -9.79
C PRO A 68 -1.42 -2.82 -10.65
N GLN A 69 -2.21 -2.49 -11.67
CA GLN A 69 -1.99 -1.28 -12.49
C GLN A 69 -2.21 -0.01 -11.67
N LEU A 70 -3.14 -0.05 -10.71
CA LEU A 70 -3.38 1.05 -9.78
C LEU A 70 -2.17 1.27 -8.87
N LEU A 71 -1.64 0.21 -8.25
CA LEU A 71 -0.43 0.31 -7.43
C LEU A 71 0.75 0.84 -8.23
N VAL A 72 0.98 0.36 -9.47
CA VAL A 72 2.04 0.90 -10.34
C VAL A 72 1.86 2.40 -10.58
N ALA A 73 0.63 2.85 -10.85
CA ALA A 73 0.36 4.26 -11.10
C ALA A 73 0.61 5.13 -9.86
N VAL A 74 0.18 4.66 -8.69
CA VAL A 74 0.39 5.32 -7.39
C VAL A 74 1.87 5.43 -7.09
N THR A 75 2.62 4.33 -7.16
CA THR A 75 4.06 4.29 -6.88
C THR A 75 4.83 5.22 -7.82
N LYS A 76 4.50 5.23 -9.12
CA LYS A 76 5.11 6.16 -10.09
C LYS A 76 4.78 7.62 -9.81
N ALA A 77 3.55 7.91 -9.40
CA ALA A 77 3.14 9.28 -9.07
C ALA A 77 3.91 9.80 -7.86
N VAL A 78 4.09 8.96 -6.84
CA VAL A 78 4.87 9.30 -5.63
C VAL A 78 6.33 9.56 -5.99
N LEU A 79 6.95 8.69 -6.80
CA LEU A 79 8.33 8.89 -7.27
C LEU A 79 8.50 10.16 -8.11
N ALA A 80 7.47 10.54 -8.87
CA ALA A 80 7.50 11.76 -9.66
C ALA A 80 7.36 13.04 -8.80
N ALA A 81 6.95 12.91 -7.55
CA ALA A 81 6.76 14.04 -6.65
C ALA A 81 7.02 13.66 -5.18
N PRO A 82 8.29 13.38 -4.82
CA PRO A 82 8.65 12.85 -3.49
C PRO A 82 8.39 13.82 -2.34
N ASP A 83 8.25 15.13 -2.61
CA ASP A 83 8.06 16.17 -1.59
C ASP A 83 6.59 16.41 -1.23
N ARG A 84 5.66 15.56 -1.69
CA ARG A 84 4.23 15.68 -1.39
C ARG A 84 3.54 14.35 -1.19
N ASP A 85 2.57 14.35 -0.28
CA ASP A 85 1.58 13.28 -0.17
C ASP A 85 0.67 13.31 -1.40
N ILE A 86 0.33 12.13 -1.90
CA ILE A 86 -0.62 11.97 -3.00
C ILE A 86 -1.81 11.17 -2.50
N THR A 87 -2.95 11.84 -2.42
CA THR A 87 -4.22 11.20 -2.11
C THR A 87 -4.89 10.74 -3.39
N PHE A 88 -5.40 9.52 -3.37
CA PHE A 88 -6.20 8.99 -4.45
C PHE A 88 -7.55 8.49 -3.93
N GLU A 89 -8.60 8.94 -4.60
CA GLU A 89 -9.97 8.46 -4.38
C GLU A 89 -10.31 7.44 -5.47
N PHE A 90 -10.72 6.25 -5.04
CA PHE A 90 -11.16 5.19 -5.93
C PHE A 90 -12.40 4.55 -5.33
N ASP A 91 -13.40 4.31 -6.17
CA ASP A 91 -14.52 3.44 -5.84
C ASP A 91 -14.05 1.99 -6.01
N ASP A 92 -13.41 1.43 -4.98
CA ASP A 92 -13.02 0.01 -4.99
C ASP A 92 -14.18 -0.85 -4.46
N PRO A 93 -14.85 -1.66 -5.31
CA PRO A 93 -16.01 -2.45 -4.91
C PRO A 93 -15.70 -3.57 -3.90
N PHE A 94 -14.42 -3.80 -3.56
CA PHE A 94 -14.01 -4.85 -2.63
C PHE A 94 -14.14 -4.47 -1.14
N TYR A 95 -14.38 -3.20 -0.80
CA TYR A 95 -14.55 -2.75 0.59
C TYR A 95 -16.01 -2.57 1.07
N GLU A 96 -17.02 -2.85 0.24
CA GLU A 96 -18.45 -2.71 0.61
C GLU A 96 -19.10 -3.96 1.26
N ASN A 97 -18.34 -4.92 1.81
CA ASN A 97 -18.94 -6.19 2.21
C ASN A 97 -18.52 -6.78 3.56
N GLU A 98 -18.38 -5.99 4.62
CA GLU A 98 -18.48 -6.52 6.00
C GLU A 98 -19.19 -5.54 6.93
N SER A 99 -20.53 -5.49 6.87
CA SER A 99 -21.40 -5.19 8.02
C SER A 99 -22.87 -5.45 7.68
N LEU A 100 -23.23 -6.71 7.48
CA LEU A 100 -24.60 -7.18 7.72
C LEU A 100 -24.55 -8.11 8.94
N VAL A 101 -24.65 -7.44 10.08
CA VAL A 101 -25.17 -7.86 11.40
C VAL A 101 -25.69 -9.30 11.44
N ALA A 102 -25.05 -10.13 12.28
CA ALA A 102 -25.66 -11.30 12.89
C ALA A 102 -26.40 -10.91 14.18
#